data_AF-A0A0R1WAW3-F1
#
_entry.id   AF-A0A0R1WAW3-F1
#
_cell.length_a   1.000
_cell.length_b   1.000
_cell.length_c   1.000
_cell.angle_alpha   90.00
_cell.angle_beta   90.00
_cell.angle_gamma   90.00
#
_symmetry.space_group_name_H-M   'P 1'
#
loop_
_entity.id
_entity.type
_entity.pdbx_description
1 polymer ?
#
loop_
_entity_poly.entity_id
_entity_poly.type
_entity_poly.pdbx_seq_one_letter_code
_entity_poly.pdbx_strand_id
1 'polypeptide(L)'
;MSQAKIPVAYYHKPDKRLRATQDKLFAALQAYYETGNDFNTLQVTKLCQNAGVARQTFYRHYDGIGEMAVMMLSPRIELDSQKVDLHSFARILTRLTKQNGV
;
A
#
# COMPACT_ATOMS: atom_id res chain seq x y z
N MET A 1 8.59 16.24 20.83
CA MET A 1 8.45 14.82 20.45
C MET A 1 7.06 14.61 19.87
N SER A 2 6.93 14.54 18.55
CA SER A 2 5.60 14.39 17.91
C SER A 2 5.29 12.92 17.73
N GLN A 3 4.23 12.43 18.39
CA GLN A 3 3.73 11.07 18.20
C GLN A 3 3.38 10.86 16.73
N ALA A 4 3.91 9.79 16.12
CA ALA A 4 3.38 9.33 14.85
C ALA A 4 1.95 8.83 15.08
N LYS A 5 0.99 9.68 14.75
CA LYS A 5 -0.41 9.31 14.64
C LYS A 5 -0.53 8.44 13.40
N ILE A 6 -0.34 7.13 13.53
CA ILE A 6 -0.85 6.18 12.55
C ILE A 6 -2.36 6.13 12.82
N PRO A 7 -3.22 6.74 11.98
CA PRO A 7 -4.65 6.62 12.18
C PRO A 7 -4.97 5.16 11.91
N VAL A 8 -5.32 4.42 12.96
CA VAL A 8 -5.97 3.12 12.79
C VAL A 8 -7.29 3.42 12.11
N ALA A 9 -7.35 3.24 10.79
CA ALA A 9 -8.61 3.21 10.07
C ALA A 9 -9.39 2.00 10.62
N TYR A 10 -10.20 2.24 11.65
CA TYR A 10 -11.23 1.32 12.08
C TYR A 10 -12.16 1.12 10.89
N TYR A 11 -12.05 -0.05 10.25
CA TYR A 11 -12.85 -0.44 9.10
C TYR A 11 -14.31 -0.59 9.52
N HIS A 12 -15.13 0.40 9.22
CA HIS A 12 -16.59 0.30 9.22
C HIS A 12 -17.07 0.54 7.79
N LYS A 13 -17.28 -0.56 7.05
CA LYS A 13 -17.51 -0.66 5.59
C LYS A 13 -16.34 -0.15 4.73
N PRO A 14 -15.78 -0.96 3.81
CA PRO A 14 -14.73 -0.48 2.93
C PRO A 14 -15.27 0.67 2.08
N ASP A 15 -14.69 1.86 2.23
CA ASP A 15 -15.02 3.03 1.41
C ASP A 15 -14.87 2.63 -0.07
N LYS A 16 -16.00 2.61 -0.80
CA LYS A 16 -16.06 2.21 -2.22
C LYS A 16 -15.08 3.04 -3.06
N ARG A 17 -14.88 4.31 -2.71
CA ARG A 17 -13.93 5.21 -3.38
C ARG A 17 -12.49 4.84 -3.07
N LEU A 18 -12.19 4.47 -1.83
CA LEU A 18 -10.88 3.96 -1.46
C LEU A 18 -10.56 2.67 -2.20
N ARG A 19 -11.53 1.73 -2.27
CA ARG A 19 -11.35 0.47 -3.00
C ARG A 19 -11.13 0.70 -4.49
N ALA A 20 -11.91 1.58 -5.11
CA ALA A 20 -11.70 1.93 -6.52
C ALA A 20 -10.33 2.58 -6.76
N THR A 21 -9.84 3.39 -5.82
CA THR A 21 -8.48 3.96 -5.88
C THR A 21 -7.43 2.85 -5.78
N GLN A 22 -7.62 1.91 -4.87
CA GLN A 22 -6.74 0.76 -4.70
C GLN A 22 -6.69 -0.10 -5.96
N ASP A 23 -7.85 -0.41 -6.54
CA ASP A 23 -7.92 -1.26 -7.74
C ASP A 23 -7.22 -0.59 -8.94
N LYS A 24 -7.37 0.73 -9.13
CA LYS A 24 -6.64 1.50 -10.17
C LYS A 24 -5.13 1.47 -9.97
N LEU A 25 -4.67 1.74 -8.75
CA LEU A 25 -3.25 1.75 -8.41
C LEU A 25 -2.64 0.35 -8.56
N PHE A 26 -3.37 -0.71 -8.19
CA PHE A 26 -2.92 -2.09 -8.38
C PHE A 26 -2.81 -2.45 -9.85
N ALA A 27 -3.81 -2.13 -10.66
CA ALA A 27 -3.79 -2.39 -12.09
C ALA A 27 -2.61 -1.68 -12.77
N ALA A 28 -2.33 -0.43 -12.40
CA ALA A 28 -1.18 0.31 -12.92
C ALA A 28 0.17 -0.27 -12.47
N LEU A 29 0.26 -0.76 -11.23
CA LEU A 29 1.44 -1.45 -10.72
C LEU A 29 1.70 -2.74 -11.48
N GLN A 30 0.65 -3.57 -11.66
CA GLN A 30 0.73 -4.82 -12.40
C GLN A 30 1.19 -4.57 -13.85
N ALA A 31 0.55 -3.64 -14.55
CA ALA A 31 0.96 -3.29 -15.93
C ALA A 31 2.41 -2.80 -16.00
N TYR A 32 2.88 -2.04 -15.00
CA TYR A 32 4.28 -1.60 -14.95
C TYR A 32 5.25 -2.79 -14.87
N TYR A 33 4.95 -3.79 -14.06
CA TYR A 33 5.77 -4.99 -13.95
C TYR A 33 5.69 -5.93 -15.16
N GLU A 34 4.52 -6.06 -15.78
CA GLU A 34 4.35 -6.87 -16.98
C GLU A 34 5.22 -6.39 -18.16
N THR A 35 5.66 -5.13 -18.12
CA THR A 35 6.65 -4.58 -19.08
C THR A 35 8.11 -4.91 -18.74
N GLY A 36 8.38 -5.67 -17.67
CA GLY A 36 9.72 -6.10 -17.26
C GLY A 36 10.50 -5.09 -16.41
N ASN A 37 9.87 -4.00 -15.98
CA ASN A 37 10.53 -3.01 -15.13
C ASN A 37 10.68 -3.50 -13.68
N ASP A 38 11.80 -3.14 -13.04
CA ASP A 38 12.07 -3.44 -11.63
C ASP A 38 11.23 -2.55 -10.71
N PHE A 39 10.68 -3.13 -9.64
CA PHE A 39 9.96 -2.42 -8.57
C PHE A 39 10.71 -1.19 -8.04
N ASN A 40 12.01 -1.35 -7.81
CA ASN A 40 12.85 -0.35 -7.14
C ASN A 40 13.03 0.90 -8.00
N THR A 41 12.69 0.81 -9.29
CA THR A 41 12.71 1.94 -10.23
C THR A 41 11.39 2.69 -10.30
N LEU A 42 10.31 2.12 -9.76
CA LEU A 42 8.98 2.72 -9.84
C LEU A 42 8.86 3.94 -8.91
N GLN A 43 8.41 5.05 -9.48
CA GLN A 43 8.15 6.28 -8.71
C GLN A 43 6.65 6.49 -8.48
N VAL A 44 6.29 7.05 -7.32
CA VAL A 44 4.89 7.38 -6.97
C VAL A 44 4.24 8.25 -8.04
N THR A 45 4.98 9.22 -8.57
CA THR A 45 4.49 10.10 -9.65
C THR A 45 4.09 9.31 -10.89
N LYS A 46 4.94 8.39 -11.36
CA LYS A 46 4.68 7.59 -12.55
C LYS A 46 3.52 6.61 -12.35
N LEU A 47 3.49 5.96 -11.19
CA LEU A 47 2.39 5.08 -10.80
C LEU A 47 1.04 5.82 -10.79
N CYS A 48 1.00 6.98 -10.13
CA CYS A 48 -0.21 7.81 -10.03
C CYS A 48 -0.69 8.30 -11.41
N GLN A 49 0.24 8.71 -12.28
CA GLN A 49 -0.07 9.08 -13.66
C GLN A 49 -0.70 7.91 -14.44
N ASN A 50 -0.07 6.74 -14.39
CA ASN A 50 -0.57 5.53 -15.07
C ASN A 50 -1.94 5.08 -14.52
N ALA A 51 -2.17 5.26 -13.22
CA ALA A 51 -3.44 4.90 -12.56
C ALA A 51 -4.57 5.92 -12.75
N GLY A 52 -4.28 7.12 -13.29
CA GLY A 52 -5.24 8.23 -13.32
C GLY A 52 -5.66 8.69 -11.93
N VAL A 53 -4.73 8.67 -10.97
CA VAL A 53 -4.96 9.05 -9.56
C VAL A 53 -4.09 10.27 -9.23
N ALA A 54 -4.65 11.26 -8.54
CA ALA A 54 -3.87 12.40 -8.06
C ALA A 54 -2.88 11.97 -6.97
N ARG A 55 -1.63 12.48 -6.99
CA ARG A 55 -0.61 12.17 -5.97
C ARG A 55 -1.07 12.50 -4.55
N GLN A 56 -1.86 13.56 -4.37
CA GLN A 56 -2.42 13.90 -3.06
C GLN A 56 -3.36 12.82 -2.52
N THR A 57 -4.11 12.14 -3.40
CA THR A 57 -4.94 11.00 -3.01
C THR A 57 -4.08 9.83 -2.57
N PHE A 58 -2.95 9.57 -3.23
CA PHE A 58 -1.99 8.54 -2.81
C PHE A 58 -1.45 8.82 -1.41
N TYR A 59 -0.85 10.00 -1.19
CA TYR A 59 -0.22 10.36 0.08
C TYR A 59 -1.20 10.56 1.24
N ARG A 60 -2.51 10.58 0.98
CA ARG A 60 -3.54 10.52 2.04
C ARG A 60 -3.63 9.13 2.67
N HIS A 61 -3.23 8.10 1.93
CA HIS A 61 -3.45 6.70 2.29
C HIS A 61 -2.17 5.90 2.45
N TYR A 62 -1.07 6.33 1.85
CA TYR A 62 0.19 5.59 1.79
C TYR A 62 1.38 6.53 1.91
N ASP A 63 2.38 6.14 2.70
CA ASP A 63 3.66 6.84 2.79
C ASP A 63 4.56 6.47 1.60
N GLY A 64 4.35 5.30 0.98
CA GLY A 64 5.12 4.85 -0.17
C GLY A 64 4.52 3.63 -0.89
N ILE A 65 5.15 3.26 -2.01
CA ILE A 65 4.69 2.16 -2.88
C ILE A 65 4.74 0.82 -2.13
N GLY A 66 5.74 0.60 -1.28
CA GLY A 66 5.86 -0.63 -0.48
C GLY A 66 4.68 -0.84 0.47
N GLU A 67 4.29 0.19 1.22
CA GLU A 67 3.12 0.12 2.11
C GLU A 67 1.83 -0.15 1.33
N MET A 68 1.66 0.54 0.19
CA MET A 68 0.54 0.36 -0.71
C MET A 68 0.44 -1.08 -1.22
N ALA A 69 1.55 -1.66 -1.68
CA ALA A 69 1.61 -3.03 -2.18
C ALA A 69 1.20 -4.05 -1.10
N VAL A 70 1.70 -3.89 0.13
CA VAL A 70 1.34 -4.78 1.25
C VAL A 70 -0.16 -4.69 1.57
N MET A 71 -0.71 -3.47 1.65
CA MET A 71 -2.13 -3.28 1.92
C MET A 71 -3.03 -3.88 0.83
N MET A 72 -2.60 -3.89 -0.43
CA MET A 72 -3.35 -4.47 -1.55
C MET A 72 -3.27 -5.99 -1.62
N LEU A 73 -2.14 -6.57 -1.23
CA LEU A 73 -1.91 -8.00 -1.26
C LEU A 73 -2.53 -8.71 -0.05
N SER A 74 -2.61 -8.05 1.11
CA SER A 74 -3.17 -8.63 2.33
C SER A 74 -4.54 -9.31 2.16
N PRO A 75 -5.55 -8.72 1.48
CA PRO A 75 -6.83 -9.39 1.31
C PRO A 75 -6.84 -10.44 0.19
N ARG A 76 -5.74 -10.60 -0.56
CA ARG A 76 -5.66 -11.42 -1.79
C ARG A 76 -4.73 -12.63 -1.66
N ILE A 77 -4.03 -12.76 -0.54
CA ILE A 77 -3.07 -13.85 -0.30
C ILE A 77 -3.62 -14.77 0.81
N GLU A 78 -3.66 -16.06 0.49
CA GLU A 78 -3.82 -17.14 1.46
C GLU A 78 -2.51 -17.92 1.46
N LEU A 79 -1.92 -18.11 2.65
CA LEU A 79 -0.75 -19.00 2.83
C LEU A 79 -1.25 -20.23 3.55
N ASP A 80 -1.01 -21.41 2.98
CA ASP A 80 -1.43 -22.70 3.55
C ASP A 80 -2.93 -22.76 3.91
N SER A 81 -3.79 -22.21 3.04
CA SER A 81 -5.24 -22.07 3.25
C SER A 81 -5.64 -21.17 4.43
N GLN A 82 -4.69 -20.44 5.01
CA GLN A 82 -4.93 -19.44 6.03
C GLN A 82 -4.88 -18.04 5.41
N LYS A 83 -5.91 -17.24 5.70
CA LYS A 83 -5.90 -15.82 5.35
C LYS A 83 -4.82 -15.10 6.13
N VAL A 84 -3.92 -14.43 5.43
CA VAL A 84 -2.79 -13.73 6.04
C VAL A 84 -3.07 -12.24 6.04
N ASP A 85 -3.18 -11.66 7.23
CA ASP A 85 -3.23 -10.20 7.38
C ASP A 85 -1.82 -9.60 7.27
N LEU A 86 -1.32 -9.49 6.03
CA LEU A 86 -0.04 -8.86 5.72
C LEU A 86 0.05 -7.42 6.23
N HIS A 87 -1.07 -6.73 6.40
CA HIS A 87 -1.07 -5.38 6.96
C HIS A 87 -0.74 -5.37 8.46
N SER A 88 -1.17 -6.38 9.23
CA SER A 88 -0.68 -6.57 10.61
C SER A 88 0.84 -6.81 10.64
N PHE A 89 1.38 -7.58 9.70
CA PHE A 89 2.83 -7.79 9.58
C PHE A 89 3.59 -6.51 9.21
N ALA A 90 3.13 -5.74 8.23
CA ALA A 90 3.76 -4.46 7.87
C ALA A 90 3.77 -3.47 9.04
N ARG A 91 2.72 -3.43 9.85
CA ARG A 91 2.69 -2.58 11.07
C ARG A 91 3.72 -3.01 12.10
N ILE A 92 3.86 -4.32 12.34
CA ILE A 92 4.86 -4.84 13.26
C ILE A 92 6.26 -4.48 12.76
N LEU A 93 6.56 -4.74 11.48
CA LEU A 93 7.85 -4.42 10.89
C LEU A 93 8.16 -2.93 10.90
N THR A 94 7.20 -2.07 10.55
CA THR A 94 7.37 -0.60 10.58
C THR A 94 7.60 -0.07 12.00
N ARG A 95 6.96 -0.69 13.01
CA ARG A 95 7.21 -0.36 14.42
C ARG A 95 8.59 -0.79 14.85
N LEU A 96 9.03 -1.98 14.44
CA LEU A 96 10.35 -2.52 14.76
C LEU A 96 11.48 -1.72 14.10
N THR A 97 11.35 -1.33 12.82
CA THR A 97 12.34 -0.47 12.15
C THR A 97 12.46 0.88 12.84
N LYS A 98 11.32 1.50 13.17
CA LYS A 98 11.28 2.77 13.91
C LYS A 98 11.88 2.68 15.31
N GLN A 99 11.70 1.56 16.01
CA GLN A 99 12.33 1.32 17.32
C GLN A 99 13.84 1.12 17.22
N ASN A 100 14.32 0.56 16.11
CA ASN A 100 15.73 0.27 15.88
C ASN A 100 16.51 1.43 15.22
N GLY A 101 15.85 2.55 14.90
CA GLY A 101 16.51 3.75 14.40
C GLY A 101 17.07 3.64 12.97
N VAL A 102 16.53 2.73 12.16
CA VAL A 102 16.82 2.60 10.72
C VAL A 102 15.72 3.26 9.91
#